data_AF-A0A822CX80-F1
#
_entry.id   AF-A0A822CX80-F1
#
_cell.length_a   1.000
_cell.length_b   1.000
_cell.length_c   1.000
_cell.angle_alpha   90.00
_cell.angle_beta   90.00
_cell.angle_gamma   90.00
#
_symmetry.space_group_name_H-M   'P 1'
#
loop_
_entity.id
_entity.type
_entity.pdbx_description
1 polymer ?
#
loop_
_entity_poly.entity_id
_entity_poly.type
_entity_poly.pdbx_seq_one_letter_code
_entity_poly.pdbx_strand_id
1 'polypeptide(L)'
;MATSMVTSMVTAAGVKTEKRPTTKLDTIRDIERRMQKLWADLEIFEVDAPDYFTNNSNTYFVTFPYPYMNGRLHLGHTFSLSKCEFAVGFQRLRGKHCLFPFGFHCTGMPIRAAADKLKRELEQFGFPPKFPIDANKKVEATKIMTPKESESNKVDNKSKSKKSKAVAKTGGGKYQWDIMRSLGIEDNDEIRRFADPQYWISYFPTHVKRDLEMMGLKVDWRRSFVTTDVNPFYDSFVRWQFHHLKEGGKIQFGKRYTIYSPKDNQPCMDHDRSNGEGVNPQEYTLIKLRIHDNHIPEKLKSYVTPSTTSVYLAAATLRPET
;
A
#
# COMPACT_ATOMS: atom_id res chain seq x y z
N MET A 1 -29.90 -66.43 -13.29
CA MET A 1 -29.00 -65.71 -14.21
C MET A 1 -29.13 -64.22 -13.96
N ALA A 2 -28.13 -63.60 -13.35
CA ALA A 2 -27.89 -62.15 -13.36
C ALA A 2 -26.48 -61.89 -12.83
N THR A 3 -25.57 -61.92 -13.80
CA THR A 3 -24.26 -61.28 -13.96
C THR A 3 -23.62 -60.51 -12.79
N SER A 4 -22.41 -60.97 -12.47
CA SER A 4 -21.30 -60.30 -11.78
C SER A 4 -20.93 -58.95 -12.40
N MET A 5 -20.66 -57.93 -11.57
CA MET A 5 -19.63 -56.94 -11.85
C MET A 5 -18.94 -56.51 -10.56
N VAL A 6 -17.78 -57.13 -10.34
CA VAL A 6 -16.72 -56.72 -9.42
C VAL A 6 -16.25 -55.32 -9.84
N THR A 7 -16.44 -54.32 -8.97
CA THR A 7 -15.75 -53.03 -9.12
C THR A 7 -14.67 -52.94 -8.04
N SER A 8 -13.43 -52.98 -8.52
CA SER A 8 -12.18 -52.90 -7.78
C SER A 8 -12.09 -51.67 -6.88
N MET A 9 -11.84 -51.89 -5.59
CA MET A 9 -11.38 -50.88 -4.66
C MET A 9 -9.88 -50.62 -4.91
N VAL A 10 -9.55 -49.50 -5.55
CA VAL A 10 -8.21 -48.91 -5.48
C VAL A 10 -8.31 -47.67 -4.61
N THR A 11 -8.15 -47.85 -3.30
CA THR A 11 -7.97 -46.74 -2.36
C THR A 11 -6.54 -46.22 -2.49
N ALA A 12 -6.38 -45.09 -3.17
CA ALA A 12 -5.17 -44.30 -3.10
C ALA A 12 -4.93 -43.87 -1.64
N ALA A 13 -3.78 -44.23 -1.08
CA ALA A 13 -3.33 -43.83 0.24
C ALA A 13 -3.12 -42.31 0.29
N GLY A 14 -4.19 -41.56 0.57
CA GLY A 14 -4.12 -40.16 0.91
C GLY A 14 -3.58 -40.00 2.31
N VAL A 15 -2.40 -39.38 2.44
CA VAL A 15 -1.84 -38.92 3.71
C VAL A 15 -2.86 -37.99 4.37
N LYS A 16 -3.61 -38.50 5.36
CA LYS A 16 -4.42 -37.66 6.26
C LYS A 16 -3.45 -36.90 7.15
N THR A 17 -3.15 -35.65 6.82
CA THR A 17 -2.57 -34.72 7.79
C THR A 17 -3.59 -34.49 8.90
N GLU A 18 -3.41 -35.12 10.06
CA GLU A 18 -4.22 -34.85 11.25
C GLU A 18 -4.15 -33.35 11.58
N LYS A 19 -5.30 -32.66 11.50
CA LYS A 19 -5.40 -31.27 11.96
C LYS A 19 -5.15 -31.26 13.46
N ARG A 20 -4.12 -30.52 13.91
CA ARG A 20 -3.86 -30.31 15.34
C ARG A 20 -5.13 -29.77 16.04
N PRO A 21 -5.46 -30.21 17.26
CA PRO A 21 -6.65 -29.71 17.95
C PRO A 21 -6.57 -28.20 18.17
N THR A 22 -7.56 -27.46 17.64
CA THR A 22 -7.66 -25.99 17.72
C THR A 22 -8.52 -25.48 18.88
N THR A 23 -9.00 -26.37 19.75
CA THR A 23 -9.98 -26.06 20.81
C THR A 23 -9.60 -24.85 21.67
N LYS A 24 -8.32 -24.71 22.04
CA LYS A 24 -7.83 -23.55 22.80
C LYS A 24 -7.97 -22.23 22.02
N LEU A 25 -7.63 -22.23 20.74
CA LEU A 25 -7.75 -21.07 19.86
C LEU A 25 -9.21 -20.68 19.67
N ASP A 26 -10.08 -21.67 19.46
CA ASP A 26 -11.51 -21.46 19.27
C ASP A 26 -12.15 -20.87 20.54
N THR A 27 -11.74 -21.35 21.72
CA THR A 27 -12.15 -20.79 23.01
C THR A 27 -11.77 -19.31 23.16
N ILE A 28 -10.55 -18.93 22.79
CA ILE A 28 -10.10 -17.53 22.83
C ILE A 28 -10.93 -16.67 21.88
N ARG A 29 -11.15 -17.14 20.64
CA ARG A 29 -11.97 -16.43 19.64
C ARG A 29 -13.42 -16.23 20.08
N ASP A 30 -13.98 -17.18 20.81
CA ASP A 30 -15.33 -17.05 21.36
C ASP A 30 -15.40 -16.00 22.48
N ILE A 31 -14.36 -15.91 23.30
CA ILE A 31 -14.24 -14.85 24.31
C ILE A 31 -14.05 -13.49 23.62
N GLU A 32 -13.17 -13.39 22.63
CA GLU A 32 -12.91 -12.16 21.86
C GLU A 32 -14.21 -11.62 21.25
N ARG A 33 -14.95 -12.45 20.51
CA ARG A 33 -16.22 -12.04 19.87
C ARG A 33 -17.25 -11.55 20.89
N ARG A 34 -17.37 -12.22 22.04
CA ARG A 34 -18.30 -11.84 23.10
C ARG A 34 -17.93 -10.50 23.71
N MET A 35 -16.65 -10.30 24.03
CA MET A 35 -16.16 -9.05 24.63
C MET A 35 -16.22 -7.87 23.65
N GLN A 36 -15.86 -8.08 22.39
CA GLN A 36 -15.96 -7.07 21.33
C GLN A 36 -17.40 -6.62 21.14
N LYS A 37 -18.35 -7.57 21.11
CA LYS A 37 -19.78 -7.24 21.06
C LYS A 37 -20.21 -6.43 22.28
N LEU A 38 -19.82 -6.85 23.48
CA LEU A 38 -20.14 -6.11 24.71
C LEU A 38 -19.59 -4.68 24.69
N TRP A 39 -18.35 -4.49 24.23
CA TRP A 39 -17.74 -3.17 24.13
C TRP A 39 -18.44 -2.26 23.12
N ALA A 40 -18.90 -2.82 22.00
CA ALA A 40 -19.66 -2.09 21.00
C ALA A 40 -21.07 -1.72 21.53
N ASP A 41 -21.78 -2.67 22.14
CA ASP A 41 -23.13 -2.45 22.69
C ASP A 41 -23.14 -1.40 23.83
N LEU A 42 -22.03 -1.29 24.57
CA LEU A 42 -21.87 -0.34 25.67
C LEU A 42 -21.15 0.96 25.25
N GLU A 43 -20.74 1.08 23.98
CA GLU A 43 -20.06 2.27 23.44
C GLU A 43 -18.86 2.74 24.28
N ILE A 44 -18.13 1.83 24.95
CA ILE A 44 -17.18 2.18 26.04
C ILE A 44 -15.93 2.96 25.60
N PHE A 45 -15.69 3.03 24.29
CA PHE A 45 -14.58 3.76 23.67
C PHE A 45 -15.02 5.03 22.98
N GLU A 46 -16.32 5.31 22.95
CA GLU A 46 -16.87 6.59 22.53
C GLU A 46 -16.66 7.61 23.64
N VAL A 47 -15.92 8.67 23.35
CA VAL A 47 -15.54 9.67 24.35
C VAL A 47 -15.93 11.05 23.86
N ASP A 48 -16.76 11.71 24.64
CA ASP A 48 -17.09 13.12 24.42
C ASP A 48 -16.09 14.02 25.13
N ALA A 49 -15.93 15.24 24.61
CA ALA A 49 -15.03 16.20 25.21
C ALA A 49 -15.58 16.61 26.59
N PRO A 50 -14.71 16.73 27.61
CA PRO A 50 -15.13 17.20 28.93
C PRO A 50 -15.63 18.65 28.83
N ASP A 51 -16.58 19.02 29.69
CA ASP A 51 -17.12 20.37 29.74
C ASP A 51 -16.01 21.40 29.97
N TYR A 52 -16.04 22.49 29.19
CA TYR A 52 -15.04 23.56 29.24
C TYR A 52 -14.85 24.14 30.66
N PHE A 53 -15.91 24.15 31.47
CA PHE A 53 -15.94 24.77 32.79
C PHE A 53 -15.49 23.85 33.95
N THR A 54 -15.41 22.54 33.76
CA THR A 54 -15.07 21.58 34.84
C THR A 54 -13.58 21.24 34.89
N ASN A 55 -12.76 22.06 34.21
CA ASN A 55 -11.31 22.03 34.04
C ASN A 55 -10.52 21.19 35.06
N ASN A 56 -10.48 19.87 34.83
CA ASN A 56 -9.45 18.98 35.36
C ASN A 56 -9.36 17.69 34.51
N SER A 57 -9.31 17.84 33.18
CA SER A 57 -9.35 16.67 32.30
C SER A 57 -7.94 16.16 32.04
N ASN A 58 -7.55 15.13 32.81
CA ASN A 58 -6.36 14.32 32.55
C ASN A 58 -6.59 13.52 31.25
N THR A 59 -6.52 14.20 30.11
CA THR A 59 -6.79 13.63 28.78
C THR A 59 -5.56 12.95 28.21
N TYR A 60 -5.78 12.04 27.27
CA TYR A 60 -4.73 11.40 26.51
C TYR A 60 -5.20 11.17 25.08
N PHE A 61 -4.64 11.94 24.14
CA PHE A 61 -4.98 11.84 22.73
C PHE A 61 -3.84 11.17 21.98
N VAL A 62 -4.12 10.06 21.31
CA VAL A 62 -3.15 9.37 20.46
C VAL A 62 -3.70 9.24 19.05
N THR A 63 -2.82 9.32 18.06
CA THR A 63 -3.16 9.12 16.66
C THR A 63 -2.21 8.10 16.04
N PHE A 64 -2.76 7.29 15.13
CA PHE A 64 -1.98 6.49 14.20
C PHE A 64 -2.09 7.16 12.83
N PRO A 65 -0.97 7.39 12.10
CA PRO A 65 -1.04 7.91 10.74
C PRO A 65 -1.96 7.03 9.90
N TYR A 66 -3.06 7.60 9.41
CA TYR A 66 -4.10 6.84 8.72
C TYR A 66 -3.49 6.07 7.52
N PRO A 67 -3.76 4.75 7.40
CA PRO A 67 -3.14 3.94 6.35
C PRO A 67 -3.79 4.17 4.98
N TYR A 68 -3.04 3.94 3.91
CA TYR A 68 -3.56 3.99 2.54
C TYR A 68 -4.55 2.84 2.26
N MET A 69 -5.68 3.18 1.63
CA MET A 69 -6.80 2.27 1.36
C MET A 69 -6.70 1.57 0.00
N ASN A 70 -5.49 1.17 -0.38
CA ASN A 70 -5.21 0.42 -1.61
C ASN A 70 -5.14 -1.11 -1.37
N GLY A 71 -5.68 -1.59 -0.26
CA GLY A 71 -5.64 -2.99 0.16
C GLY A 71 -6.05 -3.20 1.61
N ARG A 72 -5.93 -4.45 2.08
CA ARG A 72 -6.08 -4.83 3.50
C ARG A 72 -4.84 -4.42 4.30
N LEU A 73 -4.99 -4.26 5.61
CA LEU A 73 -3.85 -3.98 6.49
C LEU A 73 -3.03 -5.25 6.75
N HIS A 74 -1.74 -5.22 6.40
CA HIS A 74 -0.79 -6.27 6.78
C HIS A 74 -0.26 -6.13 8.22
N LEU A 75 0.40 -7.17 8.73
CA LEU A 75 0.94 -7.23 10.11
C LEU A 75 1.90 -6.10 10.49
N GLY A 76 2.63 -5.52 9.52
CA GLY A 76 3.44 -4.31 9.79
C GLY A 76 2.63 -3.09 10.25
N HIS A 77 1.39 -2.95 9.77
CA HIS A 77 0.47 -1.91 10.26
C HIS A 77 0.05 -2.22 11.69
N THR A 78 -0.37 -3.46 11.97
CA THR A 78 -0.82 -3.88 13.30
C THR A 78 0.29 -3.73 14.34
N PHE A 79 1.54 -4.06 13.99
CA PHE A 79 2.72 -3.81 14.84
C PHE A 79 2.93 -2.31 15.14
N SER A 80 2.66 -1.44 14.18
CA SER A 80 2.87 0.00 14.36
C SER A 80 1.76 0.64 15.19
N LEU A 81 0.50 0.30 14.92
CA LEU A 81 -0.66 0.81 15.66
C LEU A 81 -0.80 0.19 17.06
N SER A 82 -0.26 -1.01 17.30
CA SER A 82 -0.33 -1.66 18.62
C SER A 82 0.31 -0.82 19.72
N LYS A 83 1.31 0.00 19.38
CA LYS A 83 1.93 0.96 20.29
C LYS A 83 0.92 1.97 20.83
N CYS A 84 0.03 2.46 19.96
CA CYS A 84 -1.02 3.40 20.34
C CYS A 84 -2.08 2.69 21.19
N GLU A 85 -2.50 1.49 20.76
CA GLU A 85 -3.46 0.63 21.45
C GLU A 85 -3.02 0.30 22.89
N PHE A 86 -1.76 -0.13 23.07
CA PHE A 86 -1.22 -0.42 24.39
C PHE A 86 -1.11 0.85 25.25
N ALA A 87 -0.70 1.97 24.65
CA ALA A 87 -0.62 3.23 25.36
C ALA A 87 -1.99 3.67 25.90
N VAL A 88 -3.06 3.59 25.09
CA VAL A 88 -4.41 3.96 25.58
C VAL A 88 -4.94 2.97 26.60
N GLY A 89 -4.70 1.67 26.43
CA GLY A 89 -5.06 0.68 27.44
C GLY A 89 -4.43 0.99 28.80
N PHE A 90 -3.13 1.30 28.82
CA PHE A 90 -2.41 1.67 30.02
C PHE A 90 -2.87 3.01 30.62
N GLN A 91 -3.06 4.04 29.80
CA GLN A 91 -3.45 5.37 30.28
C GLN A 91 -4.88 5.39 30.83
N ARG A 92 -5.78 4.57 30.28
CA ARG A 92 -7.12 4.36 30.86
C ARG A 92 -7.04 3.77 32.27
N LEU A 93 -6.17 2.80 32.51
CA LEU A 93 -5.94 2.26 33.86
C LEU A 93 -5.37 3.30 34.83
N ARG A 94 -4.66 4.31 34.32
CA ARG A 94 -4.19 5.47 35.08
C ARG A 94 -5.25 6.55 35.30
N GLY A 95 -6.51 6.28 34.95
CA GLY A 95 -7.63 7.22 35.09
C GLY A 95 -7.64 8.34 34.05
N LYS A 96 -6.90 8.23 32.94
CA LYS A 96 -6.93 9.24 31.88
C LYS A 96 -8.14 9.07 30.95
N HIS A 97 -8.73 10.20 30.55
CA HIS A 97 -9.72 10.25 29.47
C HIS A 97 -9.01 10.11 28.12
N CYS A 98 -8.99 8.87 27.60
CA CYS A 98 -8.24 8.54 26.39
C CYS A 98 -9.09 8.62 25.14
N LEU A 99 -8.60 9.31 24.11
CA LEU A 99 -9.18 9.34 22.77
C LEU A 99 -8.19 8.71 21.77
N PHE A 100 -8.66 7.71 21.03
CA PHE A 100 -7.96 7.12 19.90
C PHE A 100 -8.90 7.04 18.70
N PRO A 101 -8.84 7.98 17.74
CA PRO A 101 -9.62 7.92 16.53
C PRO A 101 -8.82 7.19 15.44
N PHE A 102 -9.51 6.77 14.39
CA PHE A 102 -8.87 6.12 13.25
C PHE A 102 -9.47 6.62 11.93
N GLY A 103 -8.64 7.16 11.05
CA GLY A 103 -9.01 7.61 9.70
C GLY A 103 -8.52 6.67 8.61
N PHE A 104 -9.03 6.86 7.39
CA PHE A 104 -8.72 6.02 6.23
C PHE A 104 -8.21 6.87 5.07
N HIS A 105 -6.95 6.70 4.67
CA HIS A 105 -6.31 7.53 3.66
C HIS A 105 -6.66 7.04 2.25
N CYS A 106 -7.51 7.80 1.56
CA CYS A 106 -7.94 7.51 0.19
C CYS A 106 -7.35 8.50 -0.83
N THR A 107 -6.73 9.58 -0.37
CA THR A 107 -6.07 10.59 -1.23
C THR A 107 -4.75 10.04 -1.78
N GLY A 108 -4.47 10.28 -3.06
CA GLY A 108 -3.20 9.95 -3.69
C GLY A 108 -3.31 8.99 -4.88
N MET A 109 -2.18 8.76 -5.55
CA MET A 109 -2.12 7.97 -6.78
C MET A 109 -2.18 6.44 -6.62
N PRO A 110 -1.82 5.80 -5.48
CA PRO A 110 -1.77 4.34 -5.41
C PRO A 110 -3.09 3.64 -5.78
N ILE A 111 -4.23 4.17 -5.34
CA ILE A 111 -5.56 3.62 -5.65
C ILE A 111 -5.84 3.72 -7.15
N ARG A 112 -5.67 4.92 -7.72
CA ARG A 112 -5.88 5.15 -9.16
C ARG A 112 -4.94 4.31 -10.02
N ALA A 113 -3.67 4.22 -9.66
CA ALA A 113 -2.68 3.42 -10.37
C ALA A 113 -3.03 1.92 -10.36
N ALA A 114 -3.53 1.40 -9.23
CA ALA A 114 -3.98 0.01 -9.13
C ALA A 114 -5.27 -0.23 -9.94
N ALA A 115 -6.25 0.68 -9.88
CA ALA A 115 -7.47 0.62 -10.68
C ALA A 115 -7.17 0.65 -12.18
N ASP A 116 -6.33 1.59 -12.64
CA ASP A 116 -5.91 1.70 -14.04
C ASP A 116 -5.11 0.47 -14.50
N LYS A 117 -4.31 -0.14 -13.62
CA LYS A 117 -3.59 -1.38 -13.92
C LYS A 117 -4.58 -2.53 -14.11
N LEU A 118 -5.56 -2.68 -13.22
CA LEU A 118 -6.58 -3.71 -13.32
C LEU A 118 -7.45 -3.52 -14.58
N LYS A 119 -7.86 -2.28 -14.86
CA LYS A 119 -8.62 -1.94 -16.06
C LYS A 119 -7.91 -2.37 -17.34
N ARG A 120 -6.60 -2.04 -17.46
CA ARG A 120 -5.78 -2.47 -18.60
C ARG A 120 -5.67 -3.99 -18.71
N GLU A 121 -5.53 -4.70 -17.59
CA GLU A 121 -5.45 -6.17 -17.59
C GLU A 121 -6.76 -6.78 -18.10
N LEU A 122 -7.91 -6.24 -17.70
CA LEU A 122 -9.23 -6.69 -18.18
C LEU A 122 -9.42 -6.41 -19.68
N GLU A 123 -9.00 -5.24 -20.16
CA GLU A 123 -9.05 -4.87 -21.59
C GLU A 123 -8.13 -5.76 -22.45
N GLN A 124 -6.95 -6.11 -21.94
CA GLN A 124 -5.94 -6.88 -22.69
C GLN A 124 -6.16 -8.39 -22.66
N PHE A 125 -6.58 -8.94 -21.52
CA PHE A 125 -6.63 -10.39 -21.29
C PHE A 125 -8.05 -10.96 -21.15
N GLY A 126 -9.08 -10.10 -21.22
CA GLY A 126 -10.49 -10.48 -21.09
C GLY A 126 -10.97 -10.66 -19.65
N PHE A 127 -12.16 -11.25 -19.51
CA PHE A 127 -12.82 -11.49 -18.22
C PHE A 127 -13.41 -12.91 -18.16
N PRO A 128 -12.95 -13.78 -17.22
CA PRO A 128 -11.77 -13.61 -16.38
C PRO A 128 -10.48 -13.56 -17.23
N PRO A 129 -9.44 -12.81 -16.79
CA PRO A 129 -8.25 -12.59 -17.59
C PRO A 129 -7.45 -13.88 -17.80
N LYS A 130 -7.02 -14.11 -19.04
CA LYS A 130 -6.14 -15.23 -19.42
C LYS A 130 -4.73 -14.71 -19.67
N PHE A 131 -3.88 -14.82 -18.65
CA PHE A 131 -2.51 -14.33 -18.73
C PHE A 131 -1.58 -15.27 -19.53
N PRO A 132 -0.58 -14.73 -20.25
CA PRO A 132 0.45 -15.54 -20.89
C PRO A 132 1.21 -16.38 -19.85
N ILE A 133 1.36 -17.67 -20.11
CA ILE A 133 2.19 -18.56 -19.29
C ILE A 133 3.65 -18.28 -19.63
N ASP A 134 4.41 -17.66 -18.72
CA ASP A 134 5.86 -17.53 -18.86
C ASP A 134 6.52 -18.92 -18.82
N ALA A 135 6.96 -19.44 -19.97
CA ALA A 135 7.64 -20.73 -20.09
C ALA A 135 8.93 -20.85 -19.25
N ASN A 136 9.51 -19.72 -18.81
CA ASN A 136 10.75 -19.68 -18.03
C ASN A 136 10.59 -19.87 -16.52
N LYS A 137 9.36 -19.97 -15.97
CA LYS A 137 9.14 -20.09 -14.51
C LYS A 137 8.98 -21.50 -13.95
N LYS A 138 8.96 -22.55 -14.79
CA LYS A 138 8.96 -23.93 -14.26
C LYS A 138 10.22 -24.24 -13.44
N VAL A 139 11.36 -23.58 -13.70
CA VAL A 139 12.64 -23.93 -13.04
C VAL A 139 12.78 -23.35 -11.62
N GLU A 140 12.12 -22.24 -11.30
CA GLU A 140 12.20 -21.64 -9.95
C GLU A 140 11.21 -22.26 -8.96
N ALA A 141 10.04 -22.72 -9.42
CA ALA A 141 9.06 -23.37 -8.56
C ALA A 141 9.51 -24.78 -8.10
N THR A 142 10.33 -25.49 -8.88
CA THR A 142 10.79 -26.85 -8.52
C THR A 142 12.00 -26.86 -7.58
N LYS A 143 12.77 -25.75 -7.49
CA LYS A 143 13.94 -25.67 -6.58
C LYS A 143 13.58 -25.46 -5.11
N ILE A 144 12.34 -25.10 -4.79
CA ILE A 144 11.88 -24.86 -3.42
C ILE A 144 11.49 -26.17 -2.70
N MET A 145 11.34 -27.28 -3.43
CA MET A 145 10.99 -28.59 -2.87
C MET A 145 12.15 -29.59 -2.95
N THR A 146 13.27 -29.29 -2.31
CA THR A 146 14.19 -30.33 -1.83
C THR A 146 14.59 -29.99 -0.39
N PRO A 147 14.33 -30.86 0.60
CA PRO A 147 14.87 -30.66 1.93
C PRO A 147 16.37 -30.98 1.89
N LYS A 148 17.21 -29.97 2.09
CA LYS A 148 18.61 -30.19 2.45
C LYS A 148 18.70 -30.32 3.97
N GLU A 149 19.21 -31.47 4.38
CA GLU A 149 19.53 -31.82 5.75
C GLU A 149 20.48 -30.81 6.41
N SER A 150 20.39 -30.84 7.73
CA SER A 150 21.11 -30.06 8.73
C SER A 150 22.62 -29.98 8.53
N GLU A 151 23.18 -28.79 8.73
CA GLU A 151 24.46 -28.64 9.42
C GLU A 151 24.59 -27.26 10.10
N SER A 152 25.36 -27.28 11.19
CA SER A 152 25.31 -26.43 12.37
C SER A 152 26.06 -25.08 12.29
N ASN A 153 25.67 -24.17 13.20
CA ASN A 153 26.48 -23.13 13.86
C ASN A 153 27.08 -21.97 13.04
N LYS A 154 26.54 -20.76 13.26
CA LYS A 154 27.22 -19.67 14.00
C LYS A 154 26.34 -18.43 14.17
N VAL A 155 26.35 -17.91 15.39
CA VAL A 155 25.78 -16.62 15.81
C VAL A 155 26.67 -15.51 15.29
N ASP A 156 26.10 -14.50 14.63
CA ASP A 156 26.73 -13.18 14.54
C ASP A 156 25.69 -12.05 14.53
N ASN A 157 25.80 -11.22 15.55
CA ASN A 157 25.05 -9.98 15.75
C ASN A 157 25.51 -8.92 14.74
N LYS A 158 24.61 -8.46 13.86
CA LYS A 158 24.69 -7.12 13.26
C LYS A 158 23.34 -6.70 12.69
N SER A 159 22.62 -5.89 13.47
CA SER A 159 21.45 -5.14 13.05
C SER A 159 21.83 -4.10 11.99
N LYS A 160 21.51 -4.37 10.73
CA LYS A 160 21.43 -3.34 9.68
C LYS A 160 19.98 -3.20 9.23
N SER A 161 19.30 -2.25 9.84
CA SER A 161 17.94 -1.82 9.51
C SER A 161 17.92 -1.01 8.21
N LYS A 162 17.96 -1.68 7.05
CA LYS A 162 17.57 -1.07 5.76
C LYS A 162 16.96 -2.16 4.87
N LYS A 163 15.69 -1.96 4.47
CA LYS A 163 14.90 -2.60 3.37
C LYS A 163 13.49 -3.15 3.73
N SER A 164 12.75 -2.53 4.66
CA SER A 164 11.42 -3.04 5.04
C SER A 164 10.22 -2.51 4.23
N LYS A 165 10.37 -1.50 3.35
CA LYS A 165 9.25 -0.99 2.53
C LYS A 165 9.14 -1.59 1.12
N ALA A 166 10.26 -1.97 0.49
CA ALA A 166 10.26 -2.47 -0.89
C ALA A 166 9.79 -3.93 -1.02
N VAL A 167 9.94 -4.73 0.03
CA VAL A 167 9.65 -6.18 -0.02
C VAL A 167 8.17 -6.50 0.28
N ALA A 168 7.45 -5.59 0.94
CA ALA A 168 6.03 -5.79 1.27
C ALA A 168 5.07 -5.51 0.08
N LYS A 169 5.55 -4.88 -1.00
CA LYS A 169 4.75 -4.62 -2.22
C LYS A 169 4.89 -5.71 -3.30
N THR A 170 5.65 -6.77 -3.05
CA THR A 170 5.81 -7.92 -3.96
C THR A 170 5.10 -9.16 -3.42
N GLY A 171 3.81 -9.05 -3.12
CA GLY A 171 2.96 -10.25 -3.05
C GLY A 171 2.97 -10.93 -4.43
N GLY A 172 3.13 -12.24 -4.49
CA GLY A 172 3.54 -13.02 -5.67
C GLY A 172 2.65 -12.98 -6.93
N GLY A 173 1.66 -12.09 -7.02
CA GLY A 173 0.88 -11.84 -8.24
C GLY A 173 1.62 -10.87 -9.17
N LYS A 174 2.00 -11.35 -10.37
CA LYS A 174 2.54 -10.48 -11.44
C LYS A 174 1.50 -9.44 -11.88
N TYR A 175 0.23 -9.84 -11.87
CA TYR A 175 -0.92 -9.07 -12.31
C TYR A 175 -1.73 -8.53 -11.14
N GLN A 176 -2.36 -7.37 -11.32
CA GLN A 176 -3.23 -6.77 -10.31
C GLN A 176 -4.40 -7.68 -9.98
N TRP A 177 -4.98 -8.35 -10.98
CA TRP A 177 -6.04 -9.34 -10.78
C TRP A 177 -5.67 -10.42 -9.75
N ASP A 178 -4.46 -10.99 -9.85
CA ASP A 178 -3.97 -12.02 -8.92
C ASP A 178 -3.80 -11.46 -7.50
N ILE A 179 -3.37 -10.20 -7.39
CA ILE A 179 -3.25 -9.52 -6.10
C ILE A 179 -4.64 -9.36 -5.47
N MET A 180 -5.66 -8.97 -6.23
CA MET A 180 -7.03 -8.84 -5.72
C MET A 180 -7.55 -10.17 -5.16
N ARG A 181 -7.31 -11.29 -5.85
CA ARG A 181 -7.62 -12.63 -5.33
C ARG A 181 -6.85 -12.97 -4.06
N SER A 182 -5.57 -12.62 -3.99
CA SER A 182 -4.76 -12.86 -2.79
C SER A 182 -5.22 -12.05 -1.56
N LEU A 183 -5.99 -10.98 -1.76
CA LEU A 183 -6.63 -10.20 -0.70
C LEU A 183 -7.95 -10.83 -0.19
N GLY A 184 -8.32 -12.00 -0.69
CA GLY A 184 -9.53 -12.73 -0.31
C GLY A 184 -10.79 -12.29 -1.06
N ILE A 185 -10.63 -11.60 -2.20
CA ILE A 185 -11.74 -11.20 -3.08
C ILE A 185 -11.90 -12.32 -4.12
N GLU A 186 -12.78 -13.28 -3.83
CA GLU A 186 -12.94 -14.49 -4.65
C GLU A 186 -13.91 -14.28 -5.82
N ASP A 187 -14.87 -13.37 -5.67
CA ASP A 187 -15.85 -13.07 -6.69
C ASP A 187 -15.20 -12.27 -7.84
N ASN A 188 -15.21 -12.87 -9.04
CA ASN A 188 -14.67 -12.25 -10.24
C ASN A 188 -15.42 -10.96 -10.59
N ASP A 189 -16.74 -10.94 -10.42
CA ASP A 189 -17.55 -9.75 -10.71
C ASP A 189 -17.26 -8.63 -9.73
N GLU A 190 -16.98 -8.97 -8.46
CA GLU A 190 -16.51 -8.01 -7.46
C GLU A 190 -15.14 -7.43 -7.83
N ILE A 191 -14.17 -8.28 -8.24
CA ILE A 191 -12.86 -7.81 -8.69
C ILE A 191 -13.00 -6.81 -9.85
N ARG A 192 -13.88 -7.08 -10.82
CA ARG A 192 -14.09 -6.19 -11.98
C ARG A 192 -14.49 -4.77 -11.58
N ARG A 193 -15.23 -4.60 -10.48
CA ARG A 193 -15.66 -3.28 -9.98
C ARG A 193 -14.49 -2.41 -9.52
N PHE A 194 -13.36 -3.01 -9.15
CA PHE A 194 -12.14 -2.27 -8.79
C PHE A 194 -11.41 -1.65 -9.99
N ALA A 195 -11.90 -1.83 -11.22
CA ALA A 195 -11.46 -1.00 -12.34
C ALA A 195 -11.87 0.47 -12.16
N ASP A 196 -12.90 0.73 -11.34
CA ASP A 196 -13.28 2.07 -10.89
C ASP A 196 -12.59 2.40 -9.55
N PRO A 197 -11.75 3.45 -9.47
CA PRO A 197 -11.10 3.86 -8.22
C PRO A 197 -12.09 4.22 -7.10
N GLN A 198 -13.32 4.67 -7.41
CA GLN A 198 -14.32 5.00 -6.39
C GLN A 198 -14.78 3.77 -5.60
N TYR A 199 -14.77 2.60 -6.23
CA TYR A 199 -15.13 1.36 -5.55
C TYR A 199 -14.13 0.99 -4.45
N TRP A 200 -12.86 1.35 -4.60
CA TRP A 200 -11.85 1.12 -3.56
C TRP A 200 -12.15 1.92 -2.29
N ILE A 201 -12.62 3.15 -2.46
CA ILE A 201 -12.92 4.11 -1.38
C ILE A 201 -14.12 3.66 -0.55
N SER A 202 -15.07 2.94 -1.14
CA SER A 202 -16.20 2.36 -0.40
C SER A 202 -15.88 0.97 0.15
N TYR A 203 -15.08 0.18 -0.56
CA TYR A 203 -14.75 -1.19 -0.17
C TYR A 203 -13.75 -1.26 0.99
N PHE A 204 -12.51 -0.77 0.79
CA PHE A 204 -11.42 -1.03 1.73
C PHE A 204 -11.61 -0.39 3.11
N PRO A 205 -12.07 0.87 3.26
CA PRO A 205 -12.31 1.46 4.58
C PRO A 205 -13.28 0.63 5.43
N THR A 206 -14.38 0.16 4.84
CA THR A 206 -15.39 -0.67 5.52
C THR A 206 -14.79 -1.99 6.00
N HIS A 207 -14.02 -2.65 5.14
CA HIS A 207 -13.38 -3.93 5.45
C HIS A 207 -12.26 -3.78 6.48
N VAL A 208 -11.44 -2.74 6.36
CA VAL A 208 -10.37 -2.44 7.32
C VAL A 208 -10.94 -2.08 8.68
N LYS A 209 -12.01 -1.29 8.74
CA LYS A 209 -12.72 -1.00 10.00
C LYS A 209 -13.12 -2.29 10.70
N ARG A 210 -13.78 -3.21 9.98
CA ARG A 210 -14.17 -4.53 10.50
C ARG A 210 -12.96 -5.34 11.00
N ASP A 211 -11.86 -5.36 10.26
CA ASP A 211 -10.65 -6.09 10.66
C ASP A 211 -10.05 -5.52 11.96
N LEU A 212 -10.09 -4.20 12.13
CA LEU A 212 -9.60 -3.52 13.33
C LEU A 212 -10.54 -3.66 14.54
N GLU A 213 -11.86 -3.68 14.31
CA GLU A 213 -12.86 -4.03 15.32
C GLU A 213 -12.67 -5.48 15.79
N MET A 214 -12.40 -6.41 14.87
CA MET A 214 -12.06 -7.81 15.18
C MET A 214 -10.72 -7.96 15.92
N MET A 215 -9.82 -6.98 15.79
CA MET A 215 -8.60 -6.91 16.62
C MET A 215 -8.90 -6.39 18.04
N GLY A 216 -10.02 -5.71 18.25
CA GLY A 216 -10.44 -5.16 19.54
C GLY A 216 -9.77 -3.83 19.91
N LEU A 217 -9.48 -2.99 18.91
CA LEU A 217 -8.89 -1.67 19.16
C LEU A 217 -9.83 -0.77 19.98
N LYS A 218 -9.25 0.05 20.85
CA LYS A 218 -9.98 1.01 21.72
C LYS A 218 -10.29 2.31 20.98
N VAL A 219 -10.97 2.21 19.85
CA VAL A 219 -11.20 3.34 18.92
C VAL A 219 -12.61 3.91 19.05
N ASP A 220 -12.71 5.24 19.00
CA ASP A 220 -13.99 5.95 18.79
C ASP A 220 -14.30 6.00 17.28
N TRP A 221 -15.11 5.06 16.81
CA TRP A 221 -15.42 4.89 15.40
C TRP A 221 -16.34 5.97 14.82
N ARG A 222 -17.02 6.75 15.65
CA ARG A 222 -17.84 7.90 15.20
C ARG A 222 -16.97 8.99 14.56
N ARG A 223 -15.69 9.01 14.90
CA ARG A 223 -14.69 9.97 14.43
C ARG A 223 -13.89 9.47 13.22
N SER A 224 -14.29 8.34 12.64
CA SER A 224 -13.66 7.80 11.43
C SER A 224 -14.15 8.51 10.17
N PHE A 225 -13.25 8.68 9.21
CA PHE A 225 -13.54 9.36 7.95
C PHE A 225 -12.59 8.90 6.82
N VAL A 226 -12.98 9.21 5.57
CA VAL A 226 -12.13 9.10 4.37
C VAL A 226 -11.64 10.48 3.94
N THR A 227 -10.52 10.53 3.20
CA THR A 227 -9.77 11.77 2.98
C THR A 227 -9.97 12.44 1.61
N THR A 228 -10.76 11.86 0.71
CA THR A 228 -11.05 12.44 -0.62
C THR A 228 -12.23 13.40 -0.58
N ASP A 229 -12.50 14.06 -1.71
CA ASP A 229 -13.67 14.92 -1.96
C ASP A 229 -15.02 14.21 -1.82
N VAL A 230 -15.02 12.87 -1.86
CA VAL A 230 -16.17 12.03 -1.46
C VAL A 230 -16.67 12.35 -0.05
N ASN A 231 -15.79 12.81 0.84
CA ASN A 231 -16.16 13.31 2.16
C ASN A 231 -16.19 14.85 2.17
N PRO A 232 -17.37 15.49 2.12
CA PRO A 232 -17.47 16.93 2.03
C PRO A 232 -16.94 17.66 3.27
N PHE A 233 -17.00 17.04 4.45
CA PHE A 233 -16.52 17.65 5.69
C PHE A 233 -15.00 17.74 5.72
N TYR A 234 -14.34 16.63 5.36
CA TYR A 234 -12.88 16.60 5.31
C TYR A 234 -12.34 17.46 4.16
N ASP A 235 -13.01 17.45 3.01
CA ASP A 235 -12.67 18.33 1.90
C ASP A 235 -12.78 19.81 2.29
N SER A 236 -13.86 20.22 2.98
CA SER A 236 -14.01 21.57 3.53
C SER A 236 -12.88 21.92 4.51
N PHE A 237 -12.51 21.00 5.40
CA PHE A 237 -11.38 21.16 6.32
C PHE A 237 -10.05 21.36 5.57
N VAL A 238 -9.79 20.58 4.53
CA VAL A 238 -8.58 20.72 3.71
C VAL A 238 -8.58 22.05 2.93
N ARG A 239 -9.72 22.47 2.36
CA ARG A 239 -9.83 23.78 1.71
C ARG A 239 -9.53 24.90 2.70
N TRP A 240 -10.13 24.88 3.89
CA TRP A 240 -9.84 25.82 4.97
C TRP A 240 -8.33 25.87 5.26
N GLN A 241 -7.68 24.72 5.42
CA GLN A 241 -6.23 24.65 5.65
C GLN A 241 -5.42 25.30 4.51
N PHE A 242 -5.72 24.98 3.25
CA PHE A 242 -4.99 25.52 2.10
C PHE A 242 -5.24 27.01 1.89
N HIS A 243 -6.44 27.52 2.21
CA HIS A 243 -6.71 28.97 2.24
C HIS A 243 -5.80 29.68 3.24
N HIS A 244 -5.70 29.17 4.47
CA HIS A 244 -4.85 29.76 5.51
C HIS A 244 -3.36 29.66 5.16
N LEU A 245 -2.91 28.56 4.54
CA LEU A 245 -1.54 28.42 4.06
C LEU A 245 -1.22 29.41 2.93
N LYS A 246 -2.19 29.69 2.06
CA LYS A 246 -2.04 30.69 1.00
C LYS A 246 -1.99 32.12 1.57
N GLU A 247 -2.90 32.46 2.47
CA GLU A 247 -2.94 33.76 3.16
C GLU A 247 -1.67 34.01 3.98
N GLY A 248 -1.15 32.96 4.63
CA GLY A 248 0.13 33.00 5.34
C GLY A 248 1.39 32.95 4.45
N GLY A 249 1.25 33.04 3.12
CA GLY A 249 2.36 33.06 2.16
C GLY A 249 3.17 31.76 2.05
N LYS A 250 2.61 30.62 2.49
CA LYS A 250 3.26 29.30 2.44
C LYS A 250 3.03 28.55 1.14
N ILE A 251 2.07 29.01 0.32
CA ILE A 251 1.80 28.46 -1.02
C ILE A 251 2.27 29.45 -2.08
N GLN A 252 3.12 28.99 -2.99
CA GLN A 252 3.63 29.79 -4.10
C GLN A 252 3.36 29.09 -5.43
N PHE A 253 3.25 29.88 -6.49
CA PHE A 253 3.12 29.38 -7.86
C PHE A 253 4.35 29.78 -8.67
N GLY A 254 4.96 28.83 -9.37
CA GLY A 254 6.13 29.08 -10.20
C GLY A 254 6.64 27.81 -10.88
N LYS A 255 7.44 27.98 -11.94
CA LYS A 255 8.12 26.87 -12.62
C LYS A 255 9.27 26.39 -11.74
N ARG A 256 9.27 25.10 -11.39
CA ARG A 256 10.28 24.46 -10.53
C ARG A 256 10.66 23.10 -11.09
N TYR A 257 11.90 22.70 -10.86
CA TYR A 257 12.33 21.33 -11.13
C TYR A 257 11.77 20.39 -10.08
N THR A 258 11.26 19.25 -10.53
CA THR A 258 10.74 18.18 -9.69
C THR A 258 10.95 16.86 -10.41
N ILE A 259 11.04 15.76 -9.66
CA ILE A 259 10.86 14.44 -10.27
C ILE A 259 9.46 14.40 -10.87
N TYR A 260 9.37 13.96 -12.13
CA TYR A 260 8.17 14.03 -12.95
C TYR A 260 7.92 12.67 -13.59
N SER A 261 6.66 12.22 -13.61
CA SER A 261 6.26 11.02 -14.33
C SER A 261 5.67 11.43 -15.69
N PRO A 262 6.34 11.15 -16.82
CA PRO A 262 5.78 11.44 -18.15
C PRO A 262 4.47 10.69 -18.41
N LYS A 263 4.31 9.50 -17.80
CA LYS A 263 3.12 8.67 -17.94
C LYS A 263 1.92 9.26 -17.19
N ASP A 264 2.15 9.77 -15.98
CA ASP A 264 1.08 10.34 -15.15
C ASP A 264 0.89 11.84 -15.41
N ASN A 265 1.79 12.45 -16.19
CA ASN A 265 1.80 13.86 -16.56
C ASN A 265 1.71 14.81 -15.35
N GLN A 266 2.43 14.47 -14.27
CA GLN A 266 2.45 15.25 -13.03
C GLN A 266 3.75 15.01 -12.23
N PRO A 267 4.05 15.86 -11.22
CA PRO A 267 5.14 15.60 -10.27
C PRO A 267 4.98 14.24 -9.57
N CYS A 268 6.07 13.47 -9.48
CA CYS A 268 6.09 12.14 -8.84
C CYS A 268 6.77 12.24 -7.46
N MET A 269 5.94 12.43 -6.43
CA MET A 269 6.38 12.58 -5.05
C MET A 269 6.65 11.23 -4.41
N ASP A 270 7.31 11.22 -3.25
CA ASP A 270 7.84 9.99 -2.63
C ASP A 270 6.80 8.88 -2.44
N HIS A 271 5.56 9.22 -2.08
CA HIS A 271 4.50 8.24 -1.86
C HIS A 271 3.89 7.67 -3.15
N ASP A 272 4.13 8.31 -4.30
CA ASP A 272 3.69 7.83 -5.62
C ASP A 272 4.73 6.90 -6.27
N ARG A 273 5.93 6.80 -5.69
CA ARG A 273 7.05 6.03 -6.26
C ARG A 273 6.97 4.54 -5.94
N SER A 274 7.40 3.74 -6.92
CA SER A 274 7.68 2.31 -6.72
C SER A 274 9.11 2.05 -6.23
N ASN A 275 10.05 2.94 -6.54
CA ASN A 275 11.45 2.88 -6.11
C ASN A 275 12.04 4.31 -5.95
N GLY A 276 13.17 4.44 -5.25
CA GLY A 276 13.85 5.73 -5.10
C GLY A 276 13.12 6.74 -4.20
N GLU A 277 12.52 6.30 -3.11
CA GLU A 277 12.00 7.18 -2.04
C GLU A 277 13.15 8.09 -1.54
N GLY A 278 12.94 9.41 -1.53
CA GLY A 278 13.94 10.40 -1.12
C GLY A 278 14.93 10.84 -2.21
N VAL A 279 14.82 10.33 -3.44
CA VAL A 279 15.64 10.81 -4.57
C VAL A 279 15.16 12.19 -5.02
N ASN A 280 16.09 13.14 -5.14
CA ASN A 280 15.82 14.50 -5.60
C ASN A 280 16.49 14.76 -6.96
N PRO A 281 16.05 15.77 -7.72
CA PRO A 281 16.77 16.22 -8.91
C PRO A 281 18.23 16.55 -8.57
N GLN A 282 19.16 16.03 -9.36
CA GLN A 282 20.58 16.35 -9.25
C GLN A 282 20.99 17.30 -10.38
N GLU A 283 21.57 18.44 -10.02
CA GLU A 283 22.03 19.44 -10.98
C GLU A 283 23.36 19.03 -11.61
N TYR A 284 23.50 19.29 -12.92
CA TYR A 284 24.73 19.13 -13.69
C TYR A 284 24.91 20.35 -14.60
N THR A 285 26.15 20.77 -14.82
CA THR A 285 26.47 21.73 -15.87
C THR A 285 26.54 21.01 -17.21
N LEU A 286 25.80 21.49 -18.20
CA LEU A 286 25.79 20.92 -19.55
C LEU A 286 26.66 21.77 -20.49
N ILE A 287 27.88 21.29 -20.78
CA ILE A 287 28.82 21.95 -21.70
C ILE A 287 28.39 21.68 -23.14
N LYS A 288 28.26 22.74 -23.93
CA LYS A 288 27.95 22.68 -25.36
C LYS A 288 29.23 22.83 -26.19
N LEU A 289 29.70 21.74 -26.79
CA LEU A 289 30.85 21.75 -27.70
C LEU A 289 30.36 21.81 -29.14
N ARG A 290 30.56 22.93 -29.82
CA ARG A 290 30.14 23.10 -31.23
C ARG A 290 31.01 22.23 -32.14
N ILE A 291 30.39 21.43 -32.99
CA ILE A 291 31.06 20.73 -34.08
C ILE A 291 31.31 21.75 -35.20
N HIS A 292 32.55 21.81 -35.68
CA HIS A 292 32.89 22.67 -36.81
C HIS A 292 32.16 22.20 -38.08
N ASP A 293 31.56 23.13 -38.82
CA ASP A 293 30.64 22.82 -39.93
C ASP A 293 31.31 21.95 -41.01
N ASN A 294 32.61 22.15 -41.25
CA ASN A 294 33.41 21.34 -42.19
C ASN A 294 33.75 19.92 -41.71
N HIS A 295 33.50 19.59 -40.45
CA HIS A 295 33.88 18.32 -39.81
C HIS A 295 32.69 17.53 -39.29
N ILE A 296 31.49 17.76 -39.82
CA ILE A 296 30.30 17.01 -39.44
C ILE A 296 30.46 15.55 -39.90
N PRO A 297 30.45 14.56 -38.98
CA PRO A 297 30.53 13.15 -39.33
C PRO A 297 29.43 12.73 -40.30
N GLU A 298 29.74 11.84 -41.24
CA GLU A 298 28.78 11.42 -42.28
C GLU A 298 27.46 10.89 -41.72
N LYS A 299 27.51 10.15 -40.62
CA LYS A 299 26.33 9.62 -39.91
C LYS A 299 25.39 10.70 -39.37
N LEU A 300 25.89 11.92 -39.17
CA LEU A 300 25.10 13.04 -38.67
C LEU A 300 24.53 13.90 -39.81
N LYS A 301 25.06 13.79 -41.04
CA LYS A 301 24.61 14.58 -42.19
C LYS A 301 23.11 14.37 -42.50
N SER A 302 22.58 13.17 -42.27
CA SER A 302 21.15 12.87 -42.46
C SER A 302 20.22 13.59 -41.49
N TYR A 303 20.74 14.09 -40.36
CA TYR A 303 19.99 14.83 -39.36
C TYR A 303 20.17 16.35 -39.49
N VAL A 304 21.08 16.80 -40.36
CA VAL A 304 21.30 18.22 -40.65
C VAL A 304 20.34 18.64 -41.76
N THR A 305 19.32 19.39 -41.38
CA THR A 305 18.37 20.00 -42.32
C THR A 305 18.89 21.36 -42.81
N PRO A 306 18.34 21.93 -43.90
CA PRO A 306 18.65 23.31 -44.31
C PRO A 306 18.36 24.37 -43.22
N SER A 307 17.51 24.05 -42.25
CA SER A 307 17.22 24.88 -41.08
C SER A 307 18.19 24.70 -39.91
N THR A 308 19.12 23.75 -39.98
CA THR A 308 20.09 23.46 -38.91
C THR A 308 21.23 24.47 -38.95
N THR A 309 21.30 25.35 -37.96
CA THR A 309 22.32 26.42 -37.91
C THR A 309 23.65 25.95 -37.30
N SER A 310 23.63 25.01 -36.35
CA SER A 310 24.82 24.51 -35.66
C SER A 310 24.55 23.18 -34.97
N VAL A 311 25.56 22.32 -34.89
CA VAL A 311 25.50 21.04 -34.17
C VAL A 311 26.39 21.12 -32.92
N TYR A 312 25.87 20.66 -31.78
CA TYR A 312 26.60 20.64 -30.52
C TYR A 312 26.65 19.23 -29.94
N LEU A 313 27.81 18.84 -29.42
CA LEU A 313 27.92 17.74 -28.48
C LEU A 313 27.65 18.28 -27.07
N ALA A 314 26.73 17.63 -26.35
CA ALA A 314 26.34 18.02 -25.01
C ALA A 314 26.99 17.08 -23.99
N ALA A 315 27.88 17.61 -23.15
CA ALA A 315 28.59 16.85 -22.12
C ALA A 315 28.19 17.35 -20.73
N ALA A 316 27.71 16.46 -19.86
CA ALA A 316 27.34 16.79 -18.48
C ALA A 316 28.56 16.67 -17.55
N THR A 317 28.78 17.66 -16.68
CA THR A 317 29.83 17.65 -15.66
C THR A 317 29.31 18.16 -14.33
N LEU A 318 29.90 17.68 -13.24
CA LEU A 318 29.76 18.26 -11.88
C LEU A 318 30.91 19.21 -11.54
N ARG A 319 31.90 19.31 -12.43
CA ARG A 319 33.13 20.07 -12.25
C ARG A 319 33.30 21.03 -13.42
N PRO A 320 32.53 22.14 -13.47
CA PRO A 320 32.67 23.11 -14.55
C PRO A 320 33.98 23.89 -14.50
N GLU A 321 34.76 23.78 -13.41
CA GLU A 321 36.04 24.47 -13.21
C GLU A 321 37.24 23.83 -13.93
N THR A 322 37.09 22.63 -14.50
CA THR A 322 38.16 21.88 -15.21
C THR A 322 38.11 22.08 -16.72
#